data_AF-I7MFI8-F1
#
_entry.id   AF-I7MFI8-F1
#
_cell.length_a   1.000
_cell.length_b   1.000
_cell.length_c   1.000
_cell.angle_alpha   90.00
_cell.angle_beta   90.00
_cell.angle_gamma   90.00
#
_symmetry.space_group_name_H-M   'P 1'
#
loop_
_entity.id
_entity.type
_entity.pdbx_description
1 polymer ?
#
loop_
_entity_poly.entity_id
_entity_poly.type
_entity_poly.pdbx_seq_one_letter_code
_entity_poly.pdbx_strand_id
1 'polypeptide(L)'
;MSQDNRQPNIQNQLKTILNGIIYDSISKTFFSPLEVVRMRLQNQNEMIKQGYLQQRYNGIINCSKRVVQEEGLKALWKGNFTHILINLTSNTLSFPINSLIKKIINPKREDGQKMWIASNLAAGLLAGFLSSIFSYPLDYARTKLTNDFNSPKFGNQKQYNGLIDVFRKTLASDGIVGFYRGYIISNFGIIIYRAVYFGLHGSFRHLVPQQNVFAQFGYSWTVTTTAGMVSYTVDTVKRRMMMTSGQPVKYRGSIDCFRYIIKNEGFKHLFNGFSLTLIKSITSAGLLVIYDQFQ
;
A
#
# COMPACT_ATOMS: atom_id res chain seq x y z
N MET A 1 -22.66 -38.17 16.45
CA MET A 1 -23.28 -36.90 16.89
C MET A 1 -22.80 -35.84 15.92
N SER A 2 -23.71 -35.31 15.12
CA SER A 2 -23.47 -34.58 13.87
C SER A 2 -22.61 -33.31 14.06
N GLN A 3 -21.46 -33.25 13.38
CA GLN A 3 -20.81 -31.98 13.10
C GLN A 3 -21.67 -31.22 12.10
N ASP A 4 -22.27 -30.15 12.62
CA ASP A 4 -23.14 -29.22 11.92
C ASP A 4 -22.37 -28.53 10.79
N ASN A 5 -22.46 -29.09 9.58
CA ASN A 5 -21.99 -28.51 8.32
C ASN A 5 -22.90 -27.33 7.94
N ARG A 6 -22.94 -26.26 8.76
CA ARG A 6 -23.52 -24.98 8.33
C ARG A 6 -22.54 -24.33 7.36
N GLN A 7 -22.82 -24.46 6.06
CA GLN A 7 -22.35 -23.45 5.11
C GLN A 7 -22.65 -22.07 5.71
N PRO A 8 -21.68 -21.17 5.82
CA PRO A 8 -21.94 -19.86 6.40
C PRO A 8 -23.01 -19.19 5.55
N ASN A 9 -24.14 -18.81 6.17
CA ASN A 9 -25.21 -18.07 5.51
C ASN A 9 -24.57 -16.90 4.74
N ILE A 10 -24.89 -16.74 3.45
CA ILE A 10 -24.36 -15.66 2.59
C ILE A 10 -24.55 -14.30 3.28
N GLN A 11 -25.66 -14.13 4.02
CA GLN A 11 -25.91 -12.93 4.82
C GLN A 11 -24.87 -12.71 5.93
N ASN A 12 -24.42 -13.77 6.61
CA ASN A 12 -23.39 -13.67 7.64
C ASN A 12 -22.03 -13.35 7.01
N GLN A 13 -21.69 -13.94 5.86
CA GLN A 13 -20.46 -13.61 5.14
C GLN A 13 -20.43 -12.15 4.67
N LEU A 14 -21.54 -11.66 4.12
CA LEU A 14 -21.69 -10.26 3.70
C LEU A 14 -21.59 -9.31 4.89
N LYS A 15 -22.21 -9.64 6.03
CA LYS A 15 -22.08 -8.86 7.28
C LYS A 15 -20.63 -8.81 7.75
N THR A 16 -19.92 -9.93 7.78
CA THR A 16 -18.50 -9.97 8.17
C THR A 16 -17.63 -9.14 7.22
N ILE A 17 -17.84 -9.25 5.91
CA ILE A 17 -17.11 -8.45 4.91
C ILE A 17 -17.38 -6.96 5.09
N LEU A 18 -18.66 -6.58 5.24
CA LEU A 18 -19.07 -5.18 5.40
C LEU A 18 -18.48 -4.58 6.68
N ASN A 19 -18.57 -5.28 7.81
CA ASN A 19 -17.97 -4.86 9.07
C ASN A 19 -16.44 -4.71 8.93
N GLY A 20 -15.78 -5.67 8.28
CA GLY A 20 -14.35 -5.60 8.00
C GLY A 20 -13.95 -4.38 7.17
N ILE A 21 -14.76 -4.03 6.14
CA ILE A 21 -14.54 -2.83 5.33
C ILE A 21 -14.75 -1.56 6.14
N ILE A 22 -15.75 -1.50 7.01
CA ILE A 22 -16.02 -0.34 7.87
C ILE A 22 -14.85 -0.11 8.83
N TYR A 23 -14.42 -1.16 9.55
CA TYR A 23 -13.28 -1.05 10.47
C TYR A 23 -11.99 -0.62 9.77
N ASP A 24 -11.69 -1.19 8.61
CA ASP A 24 -10.51 -0.80 7.82
C ASP A 24 -10.61 0.65 7.31
N SER A 25 -11.81 1.11 6.95
CA SER A 25 -12.05 2.49 6.50
C SER A 25 -11.85 3.50 7.65
N ILE A 26 -12.32 3.17 8.85
CA ILE A 26 -12.11 4.00 10.06
C ILE A 26 -10.61 4.07 10.37
N SER A 27 -9.93 2.93 10.41
CA SER A 27 -8.49 2.85 10.67
C SER A 27 -7.68 3.68 9.66
N LYS A 28 -8.00 3.58 8.38
CA LYS A 28 -7.31 4.37 7.33
C LYS A 28 -7.59 5.86 7.40
N THR A 29 -8.79 6.22 7.82
CA THR A 29 -9.14 7.63 8.04
C THR A 29 -8.38 8.19 9.24
N PHE A 30 -8.21 7.40 10.31
CA PHE A 30 -7.40 7.77 11.46
C PHE A 30 -5.92 7.95 11.09
N PHE A 31 -5.35 7.03 10.30
CA PHE A 31 -3.95 7.10 9.87
C PHE A 31 -3.69 7.96 8.62
N SER A 32 -4.72 8.57 8.03
CA SER A 32 -4.62 9.37 6.81
C SER A 32 -3.58 10.49 6.90
N PRO A 33 -3.52 11.28 8.00
CA PRO A 33 -2.51 12.33 8.15
C PRO A 33 -1.07 11.84 8.02
N LEU A 34 -0.75 10.69 8.64
CA LEU A 34 0.59 10.10 8.56
C LEU A 34 0.90 9.62 7.14
N GLU A 35 -0.08 9.05 6.45
CA GLU A 35 0.07 8.57 5.07
C GLU A 35 0.30 9.73 4.09
N VAL A 36 -0.40 10.86 4.24
CA VAL A 36 -0.18 12.03 3.37
C VAL A 36 1.25 12.54 3.51
N VAL A 37 1.73 12.71 4.75
CA VAL A 37 3.10 13.18 5.02
C VAL A 37 4.13 12.17 4.51
N ARG A 38 3.88 10.87 4.71
CA ARG A 38 4.75 9.80 4.18
C ARG A 38 4.86 9.88 2.66
N MET A 39 3.74 9.92 1.95
CA MET A 39 3.74 9.90 0.48
C MET A 39 4.43 11.13 -0.09
N ARG A 40 4.27 12.30 0.53
CA ARG A 40 4.96 13.53 0.13
C ARG A 40 6.46 13.45 0.35
N LEU A 41 6.91 12.97 1.50
CA LEU A 41 8.34 12.76 1.76
C LEU A 41 8.95 11.74 0.79
N GLN A 42 8.21 10.66 0.49
CA GLN A 42 8.65 9.59 -0.42
C GLN A 42 8.81 10.07 -1.87
N ASN A 43 7.89 10.95 -2.32
CA ASN A 43 7.87 11.44 -3.71
C ASN A 43 8.46 12.85 -3.90
N GLN A 44 8.94 13.51 -2.84
CA GLN A 44 9.37 14.92 -2.92
C GLN A 44 10.39 15.21 -4.01
N ASN A 45 11.33 14.30 -4.28
CA ASN A 45 12.35 14.52 -5.30
C ASN A 45 11.75 14.51 -6.71
N GLU A 46 10.75 13.66 -6.94
CA GLU A 46 10.01 13.65 -8.19
C GLU A 46 9.14 14.91 -8.30
N MET A 47 8.53 15.37 -7.21
CA MET A 47 7.78 16.64 -7.18
C MET A 47 8.68 17.84 -7.48
N ILE A 48 9.91 17.88 -6.95
CA ILE A 48 10.89 18.95 -7.23
C ILE A 48 11.32 18.89 -8.70
N LYS A 49 11.72 17.70 -9.18
CA LYS A 49 12.14 17.48 -10.58
C LYS A 49 11.09 17.96 -11.57
N GLN A 50 9.82 17.75 -11.25
CA GLN A 50 8.71 18.13 -12.10
C GLN A 50 8.25 19.59 -11.90
N GLY A 51 8.86 20.35 -10.99
CA GLY A 51 8.51 21.75 -10.69
C GLY A 51 7.25 21.93 -9.83
N TYR A 52 6.73 20.87 -9.23
CA TYR A 52 5.57 20.95 -8.33
C TYR A 52 5.97 21.55 -6.98
N LEU A 53 7.07 21.07 -6.42
CA LEU A 53 7.59 21.46 -5.11
C LEU A 53 8.84 22.33 -5.29
N GLN A 54 8.80 23.56 -4.78
CA GLN A 54 9.94 24.49 -4.89
C GLN A 54 11.05 24.19 -3.87
N GLN A 55 10.66 23.82 -2.65
CA GLN A 55 11.60 23.58 -1.55
C GLN A 55 11.39 22.20 -0.94
N ARG A 56 12.49 21.48 -0.74
CA ARG A 56 12.52 20.16 -0.10
C ARG A 56 11.95 20.24 1.33
N TYR A 57 11.31 19.16 1.78
CA TYR A 57 10.89 19.06 3.16
C TYR A 57 12.07 18.66 4.05
N ASN A 58 12.28 19.40 5.15
CA ASN A 58 13.39 19.15 6.08
C ASN A 58 13.12 18.00 7.07
N GLY A 59 11.99 17.32 6.93
CA GLY A 59 11.58 16.21 7.80
C GLY A 59 10.07 16.13 7.96
N ILE A 60 9.63 15.23 8.84
CA ILE A 60 8.21 14.96 9.10
C ILE A 60 7.51 16.23 9.61
N ILE A 61 8.04 16.86 10.65
CA ILE A 61 7.40 18.03 11.29
C ILE A 61 7.30 19.20 10.31
N ASN A 62 8.36 19.46 9.54
CA ASN A 62 8.35 20.50 8.53
C ASN A 62 7.32 20.22 7.43
N CYS A 63 7.26 18.98 6.93
CA CYS A 63 6.24 18.58 5.96
C CYS A 63 4.82 18.73 6.51
N SER A 64 4.55 18.26 7.74
CA SER A 64 3.23 18.38 8.37
C SER A 64 2.81 19.84 8.56
N LYS A 65 3.71 20.69 9.07
CA LYS A 65 3.44 22.12 9.25
C LYS A 65 3.12 22.80 7.92
N ARG A 66 3.92 22.54 6.89
CA ARG A 66 3.71 23.13 5.56
C ARG A 66 2.41 22.67 4.91
N VAL A 67 2.05 21.39 5.02
CA VAL A 67 0.75 20.89 4.53
C VAL A 67 -0.41 21.66 5.16
N VAL A 68 -0.38 21.85 6.49
CA VAL A 68 -1.46 22.55 7.21
C VAL A 68 -1.47 24.04 6.89
N GLN A 69 -0.30 24.68 6.79
CA GLN A 69 -0.18 26.12 6.53
C GLN A 69 -0.51 26.50 5.07
N GLU A 70 -0.04 25.71 4.10
CA GLU A 70 -0.17 26.02 2.67
C GLU A 70 -1.53 25.56 2.09
N GLU A 71 -2.15 24.52 2.66
CA GLU A 71 -3.35 23.88 2.07
C GLU A 71 -4.52 23.71 3.04
N GLY A 72 -4.30 23.98 4.33
CA GLY A 72 -5.29 23.80 5.39
C GLY A 72 -5.33 22.38 5.97
N LEU A 73 -5.94 22.26 7.14
CA LEU A 73 -6.00 21.02 7.93
C LEU A 73 -6.60 19.82 7.17
N LYS A 74 -7.62 20.07 6.33
CA LYS A 74 -8.29 19.03 5.53
C LYS A 74 -7.34 18.36 4.53
N ALA A 75 -6.22 18.98 4.18
CA ALA A 75 -5.24 18.41 3.25
C ALA A 75 -4.60 17.12 3.78
N LEU A 76 -4.60 16.90 5.10
CA LEU A 76 -4.13 15.67 5.74
C LEU A 76 -4.99 14.42 5.42
N TRP A 77 -6.17 14.60 4.81
CA TRP A 77 -7.02 13.50 4.32
C TRP A 77 -7.08 13.42 2.79
N LYS A 78 -6.17 14.10 2.07
CA LYS A 78 -6.11 14.03 0.61
C LYS A 78 -5.89 12.60 0.11
N GLY A 79 -6.79 12.14 -0.74
CA GLY A 79 -6.78 10.78 -1.28
C GLY A 79 -7.39 9.72 -0.35
N ASN A 80 -7.91 10.09 0.84
CA ASN A 80 -8.52 9.14 1.78
C ASN A 80 -9.74 8.43 1.18
N PHE A 81 -10.61 9.17 0.49
CA PHE A 81 -11.76 8.59 -0.21
C PHE A 81 -11.32 7.52 -1.22
N THR A 82 -10.33 7.83 -2.05
CA THR A 82 -9.76 6.87 -3.00
C THR A 82 -9.14 5.67 -2.27
N HIS A 83 -8.52 5.88 -1.11
CA HIS A 83 -7.98 4.80 -0.28
C HIS A 83 -9.06 3.83 0.20
N ILE A 84 -10.22 4.34 0.62
CA ILE A 84 -11.37 3.54 1.01
C ILE A 84 -11.90 2.74 -0.18
N LEU A 85 -12.03 3.38 -1.35
CA LEU A 85 -12.46 2.70 -2.58
C LEU A 85 -11.52 1.56 -2.99
N ILE A 86 -10.20 1.76 -2.89
CA ILE A 86 -9.20 0.70 -3.18
C ILE A 86 -9.50 -0.56 -2.36
N ASN A 87 -9.82 -0.40 -1.07
CA ASN A 87 -10.10 -1.55 -0.21
C ASN A 87 -11.42 -2.20 -0.52
N LEU A 88 -12.45 -1.40 -0.76
CA LEU A 88 -13.75 -1.91 -1.16
C LEU A 88 -13.60 -2.78 -2.41
N THR A 89 -12.90 -2.28 -3.43
CA THR A 89 -12.62 -3.03 -4.65
C THR A 89 -11.76 -4.27 -4.38
N SER A 90 -10.67 -4.12 -3.63
CA SER A 90 -9.75 -5.23 -3.34
C SER A 90 -10.43 -6.36 -2.56
N ASN A 91 -11.16 -6.04 -1.50
CA ASN A 91 -11.82 -7.02 -0.65
C ASN A 91 -12.99 -7.70 -1.35
N THR A 92 -13.76 -6.94 -2.15
CA THR A 92 -14.89 -7.50 -2.91
C THR A 92 -14.42 -8.45 -4.02
N LEU A 93 -13.34 -8.13 -4.72
CA LEU A 93 -12.87 -8.93 -5.86
C LEU A 93 -11.93 -10.07 -5.47
N SER A 94 -11.16 -9.94 -4.40
CA SER A 94 -10.15 -10.94 -4.05
C SER A 94 -10.75 -12.30 -3.68
N PHE A 95 -11.92 -12.34 -3.02
CA PHE A 95 -12.52 -13.61 -2.60
C PHE A 95 -13.05 -14.46 -3.77
N PRO A 96 -13.88 -13.92 -4.69
CA PRO A 96 -14.31 -14.65 -5.88
C PRO A 96 -13.13 -15.10 -6.76
N ILE A 97 -12.17 -14.19 -7.02
CA ILE A 97 -11.00 -14.48 -7.84
C ILE A 97 -10.14 -15.60 -7.24
N ASN A 98 -9.86 -15.53 -5.93
CA ASN A 98 -9.11 -16.57 -5.23
C ASN A 98 -9.83 -17.92 -5.28
N SER A 99 -11.16 -17.92 -5.18
CA SER A 99 -11.96 -19.15 -5.30
C SER A 99 -11.87 -19.77 -6.69
N LEU A 100 -11.89 -18.96 -7.75
CA LEU A 100 -11.71 -19.43 -9.12
C LEU A 100 -10.30 -19.99 -9.36
N ILE A 101 -9.26 -19.27 -8.91
CA ILE A 101 -7.87 -19.70 -9.09
C ILE A 101 -7.59 -20.99 -8.32
N LYS A 102 -8.11 -21.14 -7.10
CA LYS A 102 -7.97 -22.38 -6.33
C LYS A 102 -8.66 -23.56 -6.99
N LYS A 103 -9.79 -23.36 -7.69
CA LYS A 103 -10.43 -24.41 -8.49
C LYS A 103 -9.55 -24.85 -9.68
N ILE A 104 -8.82 -23.92 -10.29
CA ILE A 104 -7.90 -24.20 -11.40
C ILE A 104 -6.64 -24.92 -10.91
N ILE A 105 -5.99 -24.40 -9.86
CA ILE A 105 -4.75 -24.98 -9.31
C ILE A 105 -5.02 -26.32 -8.61
N ASN A 106 -6.21 -26.48 -8.03
CA ASN A 106 -6.65 -27.67 -7.31
C ASN A 106 -5.61 -28.20 -6.30
N PRO A 107 -5.20 -27.40 -5.29
CA PRO A 107 -4.15 -27.80 -4.35
C PRO A 107 -4.61 -28.99 -3.48
N LYS A 108 -4.09 -30.20 -3.74
CA LYS A 108 -4.41 -31.40 -2.96
C LYS A 108 -3.47 -31.54 -1.78
N ARG A 109 -3.98 -32.01 -0.64
CA ARG A 109 -3.15 -32.34 0.53
C ARG A 109 -2.32 -33.60 0.31
N GLU A 110 -2.76 -34.45 -0.63
CA GLU A 110 -2.12 -35.71 -1.03
C GLU A 110 -0.76 -35.48 -1.73
N ASP A 111 -0.55 -34.31 -2.35
CA ASP A 111 0.70 -33.95 -3.04
C ASP A 111 1.86 -33.65 -2.07
N GLY A 112 1.65 -33.83 -0.76
CA GLY A 112 2.59 -33.52 0.30
C GLY A 112 2.46 -32.09 0.82
N GLN A 113 2.76 -31.90 2.11
CA GLN A 113 2.54 -30.65 2.83
C GLN A 113 3.23 -29.44 2.16
N LYS A 114 4.45 -29.61 1.65
CA LYS A 114 5.20 -28.53 0.98
C LYS A 114 4.53 -28.09 -0.32
N MET A 115 4.12 -29.04 -1.16
CA MET A 115 3.43 -28.74 -2.42
C MET A 115 2.07 -28.08 -2.16
N TRP A 116 1.31 -28.60 -1.18
CA TRP A 116 0.03 -28.00 -0.79
C TRP A 116 0.17 -26.55 -0.32
N ILE A 117 1.19 -26.24 0.50
CA ILE A 117 1.47 -24.86 0.95
C ILE A 117 1.88 -23.99 -0.25
N ALA A 118 2.80 -24.47 -1.09
CA ALA A 118 3.29 -23.73 -2.25
C ALA A 118 2.16 -23.40 -3.23
N SER A 119 1.29 -24.37 -3.54
CA SER A 119 0.14 -24.19 -4.44
C SER A 119 -0.89 -23.22 -3.87
N ASN A 120 -1.16 -23.24 -2.57
CA ASN A 120 -2.05 -22.26 -1.93
C ASN A 120 -1.44 -20.85 -1.92
N LEU A 121 -0.13 -20.73 -1.71
CA LEU A 121 0.57 -19.45 -1.77
C LEU A 121 0.54 -18.88 -3.19
N ALA A 122 0.84 -19.71 -4.19
CA ALA A 122 0.77 -19.34 -5.60
C ALA A 122 -0.65 -18.90 -5.99
N ALA A 123 -1.67 -19.65 -5.56
CA ALA A 123 -3.07 -19.29 -5.76
C ALA A 123 -3.40 -17.91 -5.17
N GLY A 124 -2.97 -17.66 -3.93
CA GLY A 124 -3.20 -16.38 -3.25
C GLY A 124 -2.47 -15.21 -3.92
N LEU A 125 -1.23 -15.41 -4.37
CA LEU A 125 -0.46 -14.38 -5.09
C LEU A 125 -1.08 -14.06 -6.46
N LEU A 126 -1.43 -15.08 -7.24
CA LEU A 126 -2.10 -14.90 -8.54
C LEU A 126 -3.46 -14.20 -8.37
N ALA A 127 -4.22 -14.57 -7.34
CA ALA A 127 -5.48 -13.91 -7.03
C ALA A 127 -5.29 -12.43 -6.67
N GLY A 128 -4.27 -12.12 -5.87
CA GLY A 128 -3.90 -10.76 -5.54
C GLY A 128 -3.47 -9.95 -6.76
N PHE A 129 -2.72 -10.55 -7.69
CA PHE A 129 -2.33 -9.88 -8.93
C PHE A 129 -3.54 -9.59 -9.80
N LEU A 130 -4.40 -10.58 -10.01
CA LEU A 130 -5.58 -10.40 -10.85
C LEU A 130 -6.59 -9.41 -10.25
N SER A 131 -6.81 -9.44 -8.93
CA SER A 131 -7.67 -8.45 -8.25
C SER A 131 -7.05 -7.04 -8.29
N SER A 132 -5.72 -6.95 -8.22
CA SER A 132 -5.02 -5.66 -8.28
C SER A 132 -5.13 -4.95 -9.64
N ILE A 133 -5.45 -5.66 -10.74
CA ILE A 133 -5.72 -5.02 -12.03
C ILE A 133 -6.82 -3.95 -11.88
N PHE A 134 -7.87 -4.24 -11.10
CA PHE A 134 -8.98 -3.33 -10.90
C PHE A 134 -8.68 -2.24 -9.87
N SER A 135 -7.91 -2.54 -8.83
CA SER A 135 -7.62 -1.57 -7.77
C SER A 135 -6.41 -0.67 -8.05
N TYR A 136 -5.52 -1.05 -8.98
CA TYR A 136 -4.30 -0.31 -9.29
C TYR A 136 -4.55 1.10 -9.86
N PRO A 137 -5.49 1.34 -10.79
CA PRO A 137 -5.81 2.69 -11.24
C PRO A 137 -6.24 3.62 -10.10
N LEU A 138 -6.96 3.09 -9.10
CA LEU A 138 -7.32 3.84 -7.90
C LEU A 138 -6.09 4.15 -7.03
N ASP A 139 -5.14 3.21 -6.88
CA ASP A 139 -3.88 3.45 -6.15
C ASP A 139 -3.00 4.49 -6.86
N TYR A 140 -2.97 4.45 -8.20
CA TYR A 140 -2.35 5.49 -9.03
C TYR A 140 -3.01 6.86 -8.76
N ALA A 141 -4.34 6.93 -8.82
CA ALA A 141 -5.04 8.20 -8.63
C ALA A 141 -4.90 8.75 -7.22
N ARG A 142 -4.93 7.88 -6.20
CA ARG A 142 -4.60 8.24 -4.81
C ARG A 142 -3.22 8.86 -4.72
N THR A 143 -2.23 8.26 -5.38
CA THR A 143 -0.86 8.77 -5.40
C THR A 143 -0.79 10.18 -5.98
N LYS A 144 -1.42 10.42 -7.12
CA LYS A 144 -1.43 11.76 -7.71
C LYS A 144 -2.14 12.77 -6.81
N LEU A 145 -3.33 12.44 -6.29
CA LEU A 145 -4.11 13.33 -5.41
C LEU A 145 -3.42 13.68 -4.09
N THR A 146 -2.78 12.71 -3.45
CA THR A 146 -2.10 12.93 -2.15
C THR A 146 -0.87 13.83 -2.30
N ASN A 147 -0.20 13.77 -3.46
CA ASN A 147 0.97 14.58 -3.78
C ASN A 147 0.62 15.88 -4.53
N ASP A 148 -0.66 16.13 -4.83
CA ASP A 148 -1.11 17.33 -5.52
C ASP A 148 -1.43 18.44 -4.51
N PHE A 149 -0.93 19.64 -4.78
CA PHE A 149 -1.12 20.83 -3.98
C PHE A 149 -0.96 22.07 -4.86
N ASN A 150 -1.29 23.24 -4.31
CA ASN A 150 -1.17 24.50 -5.04
C ASN A 150 0.30 24.71 -5.43
N SER A 151 0.57 24.63 -6.73
CA SER A 151 1.94 24.68 -7.24
C SER A 151 2.09 25.85 -8.21
N PRO A 152 3.23 26.58 -8.17
CA PRO A 152 3.53 27.63 -9.15
C PRO A 152 3.45 27.16 -10.60
N LYS A 153 3.73 25.87 -10.85
CA LYS A 153 3.63 25.26 -12.19
C LYS A 153 2.24 25.36 -12.81
N PHE A 154 1.20 25.42 -11.98
CA PHE A 154 -0.19 25.53 -12.41
C PHE A 154 -0.80 26.87 -11.96
N GLY A 155 -0.01 27.94 -11.93
CA GLY A 155 -0.49 29.26 -11.53
C GLY A 155 -0.99 29.31 -10.07
N ASN A 156 -0.29 28.61 -9.17
CA ASN A 156 -0.69 28.42 -7.76
C ASN A 156 -2.03 27.71 -7.56
N GLN A 157 -2.43 26.88 -8.53
CA GLN A 157 -3.60 26.00 -8.43
C GLN A 157 -3.17 24.54 -8.32
N LYS A 158 -4.12 23.68 -7.99
CA LYS A 158 -3.95 22.22 -7.99
C LYS A 158 -3.92 21.70 -9.41
N GLN A 159 -3.16 20.64 -9.66
CA GLN A 159 -3.22 19.98 -10.96
C GLN A 159 -4.56 19.27 -11.18
N TYR A 160 -5.16 18.72 -10.11
CA TYR A 160 -6.36 17.90 -10.19
C TYR A 160 -7.48 18.39 -9.27
N ASN A 161 -8.70 18.41 -9.80
CA ASN A 161 -9.90 18.77 -9.03
C ASN A 161 -10.48 17.59 -8.23
N GLY A 162 -10.06 16.36 -8.54
CA GLY A 162 -10.53 15.16 -7.86
C GLY A 162 -10.17 13.88 -8.61
N LEU A 163 -10.70 12.74 -8.13
CA LEU A 163 -10.43 11.41 -8.67
C LEU A 163 -10.76 11.28 -10.16
N ILE A 164 -11.94 11.76 -10.57
CA ILE A 164 -12.40 11.69 -11.96
C ILE A 164 -11.50 12.55 -12.87
N ASP A 165 -11.04 13.70 -12.38
CA ASP A 165 -10.15 14.58 -13.14
C ASP A 165 -8.76 13.96 -13.34
N VAL A 166 -8.25 13.22 -12.34
CA VAL A 166 -7.01 12.43 -12.51
C VAL A 166 -7.17 11.40 -13.63
N PHE A 167 -8.29 10.68 -13.65
CA PHE A 167 -8.56 9.70 -14.71
C PHE A 167 -8.67 10.35 -16.08
N ARG A 168 -9.47 11.41 -16.21
CA ARG A 168 -9.65 12.14 -17.47
C ARG A 168 -8.32 12.67 -18.03
N LYS A 169 -7.55 13.38 -17.21
CA LYS A 169 -6.27 13.99 -17.63
C LYS A 169 -5.20 12.95 -17.94
N THR A 170 -5.16 11.85 -17.19
CA THR A 170 -4.19 10.77 -17.46
C THR A 170 -4.56 10.01 -18.74
N LEU A 171 -5.85 9.73 -18.96
CA LEU A 171 -6.31 9.06 -20.17
C LEU A 171 -6.00 9.90 -21.42
N ALA A 172 -6.21 11.22 -21.34
CA ALA A 172 -5.91 12.15 -22.44
C ALA A 172 -4.41 12.29 -22.75
N SER A 173 -3.53 12.14 -21.76
CA SER A 173 -2.08 12.32 -21.94
C SER A 173 -1.34 11.02 -22.27
N ASP A 174 -1.64 9.94 -21.54
CA ASP A 174 -0.86 8.70 -21.54
C ASP A 174 -1.67 7.45 -21.91
N GLY A 175 -2.98 7.61 -22.14
CA GLY A 175 -3.89 6.50 -22.36
C GLY A 175 -4.00 5.57 -21.15
N ILE A 176 -4.47 4.34 -21.40
CA ILE A 176 -4.66 3.32 -20.35
C ILE A 176 -3.33 2.93 -19.70
N VAL A 177 -2.24 2.91 -20.47
CA VAL A 177 -0.89 2.55 -19.99
C VAL A 177 -0.43 3.50 -18.87
N GLY A 178 -0.86 4.76 -18.89
CA GLY A 178 -0.57 5.74 -17.84
C GLY A 178 -1.01 5.31 -16.44
N PHE A 179 -2.14 4.59 -16.32
CA PHE A 179 -2.66 4.12 -15.04
C PHE A 179 -1.86 2.97 -14.44
N TYR A 180 -1.20 2.18 -15.28
CA TYR A 180 -0.49 0.95 -14.87
C TYR A 180 1.02 1.13 -14.76
N ARG A 181 1.53 2.38 -14.82
CA ARG A 181 2.95 2.65 -14.57
C ARG A 181 3.33 2.20 -13.16
N GLY A 182 4.30 1.29 -13.08
CA GLY A 182 4.76 0.69 -11.83
C GLY A 182 4.03 -0.59 -11.40
N TYR A 183 3.08 -1.11 -12.21
CA TYR A 183 2.28 -2.27 -11.83
C TYR A 183 3.12 -3.52 -11.58
N ILE A 184 4.06 -3.82 -12.49
CA ILE A 184 4.96 -4.99 -12.37
C ILE A 184 5.81 -4.91 -11.10
N ILE A 185 6.43 -3.76 -10.84
CA ILE A 185 7.28 -3.56 -9.66
C ILE A 185 6.46 -3.57 -8.37
N SER A 186 5.19 -3.13 -8.40
CA SER A 186 4.25 -3.27 -7.29
C SER A 186 4.03 -4.75 -6.92
N ASN A 187 3.75 -5.59 -7.91
CA ASN A 187 3.53 -7.02 -7.67
C ASN A 187 4.80 -7.72 -7.17
N PHE A 188 5.96 -7.35 -7.73
CA PHE A 188 7.24 -7.85 -7.24
C PHE A 188 7.51 -7.45 -5.79
N GLY A 189 7.12 -6.24 -5.38
CA GLY A 189 7.19 -5.78 -3.99
C GLY A 189 6.35 -6.64 -3.03
N ILE A 190 5.17 -7.08 -3.47
CA ILE A 190 4.32 -8.01 -2.71
C ILE A 190 5.01 -9.37 -2.53
N ILE A 191 5.64 -9.90 -3.59
CA ILE A 191 6.40 -11.16 -3.52
C ILE A 191 7.54 -11.04 -2.51
N ILE A 192 8.36 -9.98 -2.62
CA ILE A 192 9.48 -9.74 -1.69
C ILE A 192 8.99 -9.64 -0.25
N TYR A 193 7.95 -8.84 -0.01
CA TYR A 193 7.37 -8.70 1.33
C TYR A 193 6.94 -10.05 1.88
N ARG A 194 6.20 -10.85 1.10
CA ARG A 194 5.71 -12.17 1.52
C ARG A 194 6.83 -13.17 1.72
N ALA A 195 7.84 -13.19 0.86
CA ALA A 195 8.99 -14.08 0.97
C ALA A 195 9.78 -13.80 2.26
N VAL A 196 10.09 -12.53 2.55
CA VAL A 196 10.79 -12.15 3.79
C VAL A 196 9.91 -12.44 5.01
N TYR A 197 8.63 -12.06 4.98
CA TYR A 197 7.70 -12.31 6.07
C TYR A 197 7.60 -13.80 6.42
N PHE A 198 7.31 -14.66 5.43
CA PHE A 198 7.19 -16.11 5.66
C PHE A 198 8.53 -16.77 5.96
N GLY A 199 9.63 -16.30 5.36
CA GLY A 199 10.98 -16.78 5.68
C GLY A 199 11.33 -16.54 7.14
N LEU A 200 11.14 -15.30 7.63
CA LEU A 200 11.34 -14.97 9.04
C LEU A 200 10.39 -15.75 9.95
N HIS A 201 9.13 -15.96 9.54
CA HIS A 201 8.21 -16.80 10.28
C HIS A 201 8.63 -18.27 10.36
N GLY A 202 9.10 -18.85 9.27
CA GLY A 202 9.62 -20.22 9.27
C GLY A 202 10.86 -20.37 10.15
N SER A 203 11.76 -19.39 10.12
CA SER A 203 13.05 -19.45 10.83
C SER A 203 12.94 -19.12 12.31
N PHE A 204 12.12 -18.16 12.74
CA PHE A 204 12.20 -17.60 14.09
C PHE A 204 10.96 -17.84 14.95
N ARG A 205 9.84 -18.31 14.39
CA ARG A 205 8.59 -18.50 15.16
C ARG A 205 8.73 -19.46 16.34
N HIS A 206 9.59 -20.47 16.22
CA HIS A 206 9.80 -21.49 17.26
C HIS A 206 10.58 -20.96 18.47
N LEU A 207 11.31 -19.85 18.33
CA LEU A 207 12.09 -19.24 19.41
C LEU A 207 11.24 -18.33 20.31
N VAL A 208 9.99 -18.05 19.93
CA VAL A 208 9.13 -17.08 20.62
C VAL A 208 8.25 -17.79 21.65
N PRO A 209 8.34 -17.42 22.94
CA PRO A 209 7.45 -17.95 23.97
C PRO A 209 5.98 -17.64 23.65
N GLN A 210 5.15 -18.67 23.48
CA GLN A 210 3.75 -18.49 23.05
C GLN A 210 2.83 -17.96 24.15
N GLN A 211 3.27 -18.00 25.41
CA GLN A 211 2.45 -17.57 26.56
C GLN A 211 2.60 -16.07 26.86
N ASN A 212 3.62 -15.40 26.33
CA ASN A 212 3.87 -13.98 26.59
C ASN A 212 3.41 -13.11 25.40
N VAL A 213 2.33 -12.35 25.63
CA VAL A 213 1.74 -11.43 24.64
C VAL A 213 2.74 -10.38 24.17
N PHE A 214 3.57 -9.83 25.06
CA PHE A 214 4.58 -8.84 24.69
C PHE A 214 5.70 -9.44 23.83
N ALA A 215 6.09 -10.69 24.09
CA ALA A 215 7.08 -11.39 23.26
C ALA A 215 6.52 -11.66 21.85
N GLN A 216 5.26 -12.10 21.75
CA GLN A 216 4.59 -12.30 20.47
C GLN A 216 4.43 -10.98 19.69
N PHE A 217 4.13 -9.90 20.40
CA PHE A 217 4.05 -8.55 19.83
C PHE A 217 5.39 -8.10 19.27
N GLY A 218 6.44 -8.13 20.09
CA GLY A 218 7.79 -7.68 19.69
C GLY A 218 8.31 -8.48 18.50
N TYR A 219 8.06 -9.78 18.50
CA TYR A 219 8.35 -10.65 17.36
C TYR A 219 7.57 -10.23 16.10
N SER A 220 6.24 -10.11 16.19
CA SER A 220 5.40 -9.78 15.03
C SER A 220 5.74 -8.40 14.46
N TRP A 221 6.03 -7.43 15.32
CA TRP A 221 6.50 -6.11 14.92
C TRP A 221 7.86 -6.15 14.24
N THR A 222 8.82 -6.91 14.77
CA THR A 222 10.16 -7.08 14.17
C THR A 222 10.08 -7.71 12.78
N VAL A 223 9.29 -8.78 12.64
CA VAL A 223 9.10 -9.46 11.35
C VAL A 223 8.43 -8.54 10.32
N THR A 224 7.35 -7.87 10.72
CA THR A 224 6.61 -6.95 9.83
C THR A 224 7.46 -5.73 9.44
N THR A 225 8.22 -5.19 10.39
CA THR A 225 9.13 -4.06 10.16
C THR A 225 10.25 -4.44 9.21
N THR A 226 10.87 -5.61 9.39
CA THR A 226 11.97 -6.09 8.54
C THR A 226 11.47 -6.36 7.12
N ALA A 227 10.35 -7.08 6.97
CA ALA A 227 9.74 -7.31 5.66
C ALA A 227 9.30 -6.00 5.00
N GLY A 228 8.74 -5.08 5.79
CA GLY A 228 8.37 -3.74 5.37
C GLY A 228 9.56 -2.95 4.85
N MET A 229 10.68 -2.93 5.58
CA MET A 229 11.92 -2.23 5.21
C MET A 229 12.48 -2.71 3.87
N VAL A 230 12.59 -4.01 3.68
CA VAL A 230 13.11 -4.58 2.41
C VAL A 230 12.18 -4.20 1.24
N SER A 231 10.87 -4.38 1.42
CA SER A 231 9.88 -4.07 0.40
C SER A 231 9.72 -2.55 0.13
N TYR A 232 10.12 -1.69 1.06
CA TYR A 232 9.94 -0.24 0.96
C TYR A 232 10.73 0.38 -0.19
N THR A 233 11.90 -0.18 -0.50
CA THR A 233 12.71 0.25 -1.66
C THR A 233 11.93 0.11 -2.96
N VAL A 234 11.15 -0.97 -3.08
CA VAL A 234 10.30 -1.30 -4.22
C VAL A 234 9.05 -0.42 -4.25
N ASP A 235 8.44 -0.16 -3.09
CA ASP A 235 7.31 0.78 -2.96
C ASP A 235 7.72 2.20 -3.39
N THR A 236 8.90 2.67 -3.00
CA THR A 236 9.39 4.00 -3.42
C THR A 236 9.56 4.09 -4.93
N VAL A 237 10.13 3.05 -5.58
CA VAL A 237 10.23 2.99 -7.05
C VAL A 237 8.84 3.00 -7.69
N LYS A 238 7.90 2.19 -7.19
CA LYS A 238 6.51 2.16 -7.65
C LYS A 238 5.88 3.55 -7.61
N ARG A 239 5.93 4.23 -6.46
CA ARG A 239 5.28 5.54 -6.26
C ARG A 239 5.89 6.62 -7.17
N ARG A 240 7.21 6.61 -7.36
CA ARG A 240 7.89 7.53 -8.29
C ARG A 240 7.52 7.26 -9.74
N MET A 241 7.42 5.99 -10.15
CA MET A 241 6.94 5.66 -11.49
C MET A 241 5.52 6.17 -11.73
N MET A 242 4.60 6.05 -10.75
CA MET A 242 3.24 6.60 -10.85
C MET A 242 3.25 8.13 -11.04
N MET A 243 4.19 8.83 -10.41
CA MET A 243 4.26 10.29 -10.53
C MET A 243 4.68 10.78 -11.92
N THR A 244 5.35 9.95 -12.73
CA THR A 244 5.81 10.32 -14.09
C THR A 244 4.72 10.36 -15.16
N SER A 245 3.55 9.75 -14.91
CA SER A 245 2.45 9.80 -15.88
C SER A 245 1.95 11.24 -16.08
N GLY A 246 1.75 11.62 -17.35
CA GLY A 246 1.41 12.97 -17.76
C GLY A 246 2.57 13.98 -17.77
N GLN A 247 3.82 13.53 -17.59
CA GLN A 247 5.02 14.36 -17.74
C GLN A 247 5.76 14.04 -19.06
N PRO A 248 6.53 14.99 -19.62
CA PRO A 248 7.30 14.76 -20.83
C PRO A 248 8.43 13.74 -20.62
N VAL A 249 9.08 13.75 -19.44
CA VAL A 249 10.16 12.84 -19.11
C VAL A 249 9.64 11.74 -18.19
N LYS A 250 9.79 10.48 -18.62
CA LYS A 250 9.31 9.30 -17.90
C LYS A 250 10.42 8.27 -17.77
N TYR A 251 10.41 7.50 -16.67
CA TYR A 251 11.30 6.35 -16.54
C TYR A 251 10.95 5.29 -17.58
N ARG A 252 11.97 4.65 -18.18
CA ARG A 252 11.78 3.55 -19.14
C ARG A 252 11.24 2.29 -18.47
N GLY A 253 11.58 2.10 -17.19
CA GLY A 253 11.13 0.98 -16.38
C GLY A 253 11.52 1.13 -14.92
N SER A 254 11.23 0.11 -14.11
CA SER A 254 11.53 0.10 -12.67
C SER A 254 13.03 0.11 -12.38
N ILE A 255 13.82 -0.62 -13.17
CA ILE A 255 15.28 -0.69 -13.02
C ILE A 255 15.92 0.67 -13.34
N ASP A 256 15.43 1.34 -14.39
CA ASP A 256 15.87 2.69 -14.76
C ASP A 256 15.56 3.70 -13.64
N CYS A 257 14.33 3.67 -13.11
CA CYS A 257 13.95 4.48 -11.95
C CYS A 257 14.84 4.20 -10.72
N PHE A 258 15.08 2.93 -10.40
CA PHE A 258 15.91 2.54 -9.26
C PHE A 258 17.37 3.02 -9.41
N ARG A 259 17.98 2.80 -10.59
CA ARG A 259 19.33 3.29 -10.90
C ARG A 259 19.40 4.81 -10.84
N TYR A 260 18.39 5.50 -11.35
CA TYR A 260 18.30 6.95 -11.29
C TYR A 260 18.30 7.46 -9.85
N ILE A 261 17.51 6.85 -8.97
CA ILE A 261 17.45 7.24 -7.55
C ILE A 261 18.82 7.06 -6.90
N ILE A 262 19.45 5.89 -7.08
CA ILE A 262 20.76 5.61 -6.46
C ILE A 262 21.82 6.60 -6.95
N LYS A 263 21.87 6.86 -8.27
CA LYS A 263 22.90 7.70 -8.88
C LYS A 263 22.73 9.19 -8.57
N ASN A 264 21.49 9.71 -8.58
CA ASN A 264 21.25 11.15 -8.51
C ASN A 264 20.81 11.64 -7.12
N GLU A 265 20.26 10.76 -6.29
CA GLU A 265 19.73 11.14 -4.98
C GLU A 265 20.46 10.45 -3.84
N GLY A 266 20.85 9.20 -4.06
CA GLY A 266 21.52 8.35 -3.09
C GLY A 266 20.59 7.27 -2.52
N PHE A 267 21.20 6.22 -1.96
CA PHE A 267 20.48 5.05 -1.47
C PHE A 267 19.49 5.36 -0.34
N LYS A 268 19.83 6.32 0.54
CA LYS A 268 18.99 6.73 1.67
C LYS A 268 17.60 7.23 1.24
N HIS A 269 17.48 7.82 0.05
CA HIS A 269 16.20 8.38 -0.43
C HIS A 269 15.18 7.32 -0.82
N LEU A 270 15.59 6.05 -0.97
CA LEU A 270 14.66 4.93 -1.12
C LEU A 270 13.81 4.72 0.14
N PHE A 271 14.28 5.18 1.31
CA PHE A 271 13.63 5.02 2.61
C PHE A 271 12.95 6.30 3.12
N ASN A 272 12.83 7.32 2.28
CA ASN A 272 12.16 8.57 2.67
C ASN A 272 10.69 8.31 3.05
N GLY A 273 10.34 8.62 4.30
CA GLY A 273 9.01 8.39 4.84
C GLY A 273 8.84 7.05 5.56
N PHE A 274 9.84 6.16 5.57
CA PHE A 274 9.74 4.84 6.22
C PHE A 274 9.51 4.95 7.73
N SER A 275 10.09 5.95 8.40
CA SER A 275 9.86 6.20 9.82
C SER A 275 8.39 6.43 10.17
N LEU A 276 7.60 7.04 9.27
CA LEU A 276 6.15 7.19 9.47
C LEU A 276 5.43 5.84 9.38
N THR A 277 5.93 4.91 8.57
CA THR A 277 5.43 3.53 8.53
C THR A 277 5.71 2.80 9.84
N LEU A 278 6.87 3.04 10.48
CA LEU A 278 7.19 2.48 11.79
C LEU A 278 6.26 3.03 12.88
N ILE A 279 6.09 4.35 12.92
CA ILE A 279 5.18 5.03 13.87
C ILE A 279 3.77 4.45 13.72
N LYS A 280 3.26 4.40 12.48
CA LYS A 280 1.96 3.80 12.18
C LYS A 280 1.86 2.36 12.68
N SER A 281 2.87 1.53 12.45
CA SER A 281 2.87 0.13 12.88
C SER A 281 2.79 0.00 14.39
N ILE A 282 3.55 0.81 15.15
CA ILE A 282 3.54 0.79 16.61
C ILE A 282 2.18 1.27 17.13
N THR A 283 1.67 2.39 16.60
CA THR A 283 0.38 2.96 17.02
C THR A 283 -0.78 2.00 16.72
N SER A 284 -0.80 1.39 15.54
CA SER A 284 -1.84 0.41 15.17
C SER A 284 -1.84 -0.80 16.10
N ALA A 285 -0.65 -1.25 16.50
CA ALA A 285 -0.52 -2.41 17.36
C ALA A 285 -0.87 -2.06 18.82
N GLY A 286 -0.52 -0.86 19.29
CA GLY A 286 -0.98 -0.35 20.59
C GLY A 286 -2.50 -0.19 20.68
N LEU A 287 -3.15 0.30 19.61
CA LEU A 287 -4.62 0.39 19.56
C LEU A 287 -5.31 -0.98 19.68
N LEU A 288 -4.71 -2.02 19.09
CA LEU A 288 -5.25 -3.38 19.17
C LEU A 288 -5.17 -3.92 20.61
N VAL A 289 -4.03 -3.74 21.28
CA VAL A 289 -3.86 -4.15 22.69
C VAL A 289 -4.86 -3.42 23.60
N ILE A 290 -5.08 -2.13 23.36
CA ILE A 290 -6.08 -1.35 24.10
C ILE A 290 -7.49 -1.90 23.84
N TYR A 291 -7.84 -2.18 22.59
CA TYR A 291 -9.15 -2.75 22.24
C TYR A 291 -9.41 -4.10 22.93
N ASP A 292 -8.42 -4.99 22.95
CA ASP A 292 -8.51 -6.30 23.59
C ASP A 292 -8.67 -6.22 25.11
N GLN A 293 -8.24 -5.12 25.76
CA GLN A 293 -8.45 -4.91 27.20
C GLN A 293 -9.85 -4.39 27.56
N PHE A 294 -10.58 -3.84 26.58
CA PHE A 294 -11.93 -3.29 26.77
C PHE A 294 -13.06 -4.24 26.33
N GLN A 295 -12.72 -5.44 25.83
CA GLN A 295 -13.66 -6.54 25.58
C GLN A 295 -13.64 -7.55 26.74
#